data_AF-A0A377ZJG9-F1
#
_entry.id   AF-A0A377ZJG9-F1
#
_cell.length_a   1.000
_cell.length_b   1.000
_cell.length_c   1.000
_cell.angle_alpha   90.00
_cell.angle_beta   90.00
_cell.angle_gamma   90.00
#
_symmetry.space_group_name_H-M   'P 1'
#
loop_
_entity.id
_entity.type
_entity.pdbx_description
1 polymer ?
#
loop_
_entity_poly.entity_id
_entity_poly.type
_entity_poly.pdbx_seq_one_letter_code
_entity_poly.pdbx_strand_id
1 'polypeptide(L)'
;MIPLTKESGCINVIVRDGTNKLIDSDLRVSFSDFTDRTVSVIAGNSAVYDSRADAFRAAFGVALADAHWVDKTTLLWPGGENKPIVRLYYSHSSKVAADSNGEFSDKYVKLTPTTVSQQVSMRFPHLASYPAFKLPDDVNVDELLQGETVAIAAESDGILSSATQVQTAGVLDDTYAAAAEALSYGAQLTDSGVTFRVWAPTAQQVELVIYSADKKVIASHPMTRDSASGAWSWQGEAT
;
A
#
# COMPACT_ATOMS: atom_id res chain seq x y z
N MET A 1 -27.12 6.86 -24.89
CA MET A 1 -27.83 5.74 -24.24
C MET A 1 -27.64 4.51 -25.12
N ILE A 2 -27.25 3.36 -24.53
CA ILE A 2 -27.11 2.09 -25.25
C ILE A 2 -28.46 1.35 -25.15
N PRO A 3 -29.09 0.96 -26.27
CA PRO A 3 -30.36 0.25 -26.23
C PRO A 3 -30.20 -1.18 -25.69
N LEU A 4 -31.12 -1.61 -24.82
CA LEU A 4 -31.13 -2.94 -24.20
C LEU A 4 -32.43 -3.68 -24.54
N THR A 5 -32.35 -5.01 -24.67
CA THR A 5 -33.53 -5.87 -24.89
C THR A 5 -34.22 -6.30 -23.60
N LYS A 6 -33.53 -6.19 -22.47
CA LYS A 6 -34.01 -6.46 -21.11
C LYS A 6 -33.17 -5.69 -20.09
N GLU A 7 -33.73 -5.50 -18.89
CA GLU A 7 -33.06 -4.75 -17.81
C GLU A 7 -32.28 -5.63 -16.82
N SER A 8 -32.26 -6.95 -17.03
CA SER A 8 -31.53 -7.91 -16.19
C SER A 8 -30.34 -8.54 -16.92
N GLY A 9 -29.34 -8.98 -16.16
CA GLY A 9 -28.10 -9.55 -16.70
C GLY A 9 -26.97 -8.53 -16.79
N CYS A 10 -26.21 -8.55 -17.88
CA CYS A 10 -25.05 -7.68 -18.10
C CYS A 10 -24.82 -7.39 -19.58
N ILE A 11 -23.98 -6.39 -19.87
CA ILE A 11 -23.46 -6.11 -21.22
C ILE A 11 -21.94 -6.15 -21.24
N ASN A 12 -21.37 -6.55 -22.38
CA ASN A 12 -19.94 -6.47 -22.66
C ASN A 12 -19.63 -5.13 -23.33
N VAL A 13 -18.59 -4.43 -22.88
CA VAL A 13 -18.21 -3.12 -23.39
C VAL A 13 -16.69 -3.07 -23.56
N ILE A 14 -16.24 -2.56 -24.71
CA ILE A 14 -14.84 -2.20 -24.95
C ILE A 14 -14.80 -0.71 -25.28
N VAL A 15 -14.13 0.08 -24.44
CA VAL A 15 -13.95 1.52 -24.64
C VAL A 15 -12.76 1.76 -25.55
N ARG A 16 -12.92 2.59 -26.59
CA ARG A 16 -11.93 2.75 -27.66
C ARG A 16 -11.72 4.20 -28.09
N ASP A 17 -10.54 4.48 -28.62
CA ASP A 17 -10.23 5.60 -29.51
C ASP A 17 -9.79 5.02 -30.86
N GLY A 18 -10.55 5.33 -31.92
CA GLY A 18 -10.49 4.59 -33.18
C GLY A 18 -10.72 3.09 -32.96
N THR A 19 -9.70 2.27 -33.28
CA THR A 19 -9.70 0.82 -33.06
C THR A 19 -8.89 0.39 -31.84
N ASN A 20 -8.25 1.31 -31.15
CA ASN A 20 -7.38 1.02 -30.00
C ASN A 20 -8.20 1.02 -28.71
N LYS A 21 -7.92 0.07 -27.81
CA LYS A 21 -8.57 0.01 -26.50
C LYS A 21 -8.04 1.15 -25.62
N LEU A 22 -8.95 1.90 -25.00
CA LEU A 22 -8.61 2.88 -23.96
C LEU A 22 -8.56 2.25 -22.57
N ILE A 23 -9.19 1.08 -22.41
CA ILE A 23 -9.15 0.25 -21.21
C ILE A 23 -8.80 -1.15 -21.67
N ASP A 24 -7.69 -1.71 -21.18
CA ASP A 24 -7.21 -3.03 -21.60
C ASP A 24 -8.15 -4.16 -21.21
N SER A 25 -8.95 -3.98 -20.16
CA SER A 25 -9.98 -4.94 -19.76
C SER A 25 -11.16 -4.95 -20.73
N ASP A 26 -11.69 -6.14 -21.03
CA ASP A 26 -12.99 -6.30 -21.67
C ASP A 26 -14.09 -6.14 -20.60
N LEU A 27 -14.69 -4.96 -20.51
CA LEU A 27 -15.58 -4.63 -19.40
C LEU A 27 -16.87 -5.43 -19.45
N ARG A 28 -17.33 -5.85 -18.28
CA ARG A 28 -18.67 -6.39 -18.05
C ARG A 28 -19.43 -5.46 -17.12
N VAL A 29 -20.48 -4.82 -17.64
CA VAL A 29 -21.37 -3.97 -16.82
C VAL A 29 -22.51 -4.84 -16.32
N SER A 30 -22.49 -5.16 -15.03
CA SER A 30 -23.49 -5.98 -14.36
C SER A 30 -24.68 -5.13 -13.89
N PHE A 31 -25.89 -5.47 -14.32
CA PHE A 31 -27.10 -4.74 -13.93
C PHE A 31 -27.59 -5.11 -12.53
N SER A 32 -27.06 -6.18 -11.91
CA SER A 32 -27.30 -6.45 -10.49
C SER A 32 -26.50 -5.52 -9.59
N ASP A 33 -25.32 -5.12 -10.04
CA ASP A 33 -24.39 -4.31 -9.26
C ASP A 33 -24.70 -2.82 -9.46
N PHE A 34 -25.14 -2.46 -10.67
CA PHE A 34 -25.56 -1.11 -11.07
C PHE A 34 -27.01 -1.15 -11.54
N THR A 35 -27.93 -1.15 -10.57
CA THR A 35 -29.37 -1.41 -10.83
C THR A 35 -30.05 -0.34 -11.69
N ASP A 36 -29.55 0.89 -11.67
CA ASP A 36 -30.03 2.00 -12.51
C ASP A 36 -29.44 1.97 -13.94
N ARG A 37 -28.47 1.07 -14.18
CA ARG A 37 -27.77 0.85 -15.45
C ARG A 37 -27.04 2.08 -15.98
N THR A 38 -26.71 3.02 -15.09
CA THR A 38 -25.97 4.25 -15.40
C THR A 38 -24.60 4.14 -14.75
N VAL A 39 -23.57 3.94 -15.57
CA VAL A 39 -22.20 3.74 -15.07
C VAL A 39 -21.22 4.75 -15.64
N SER A 40 -20.11 4.93 -14.92
CA SER A 40 -18.96 5.73 -15.32
C SER A 40 -17.70 4.87 -15.33
N VAL A 41 -16.76 5.20 -16.21
CA VAL A 41 -15.47 4.50 -16.38
C VAL A 41 -14.37 5.53 -16.65
N ILE A 42 -13.11 5.16 -16.40
CA ILE A 42 -11.94 6.03 -16.60
C ILE A 42 -10.96 5.29 -17.53
N ALA A 43 -10.39 5.97 -18.52
CA ALA A 43 -9.38 5.36 -19.40
C ALA A 43 -8.19 4.83 -18.58
N GLY A 44 -7.65 3.67 -18.95
CA GLY A 44 -6.59 2.97 -18.21
C GLY A 44 -7.02 2.30 -16.89
N ASN A 45 -8.28 2.47 -16.46
CA ASN A 45 -8.80 1.87 -15.23
C ASN A 45 -9.89 0.82 -15.56
N SER A 46 -9.76 -0.38 -15.00
CA SER A 46 -10.71 -1.49 -15.24
C SER A 46 -11.95 -1.44 -14.35
N ALA A 47 -12.03 -0.52 -13.39
CA ALA A 47 -13.17 -0.36 -12.50
C ALA A 47 -14.38 0.30 -13.19
N VAL A 48 -15.58 -0.12 -12.76
CA VAL A 48 -16.87 0.46 -13.17
C VAL A 48 -17.48 1.15 -11.95
N TYR A 49 -17.97 2.37 -12.13
CA TYR A 49 -18.49 3.21 -11.06
C TYR A 49 -19.98 3.51 -11.28
N ASP A 50 -20.77 3.56 -10.20
CA ASP A 50 -22.21 3.85 -10.23
C ASP A 50 -22.52 5.32 -10.55
N SER A 51 -21.55 6.22 -10.34
CA SER A 51 -21.75 7.64 -10.64
C SER A 51 -20.49 8.30 -11.18
N ARG A 52 -20.68 9.45 -11.85
CA ARG A 52 -19.57 10.31 -12.26
C ARG A 52 -18.81 10.87 -11.06
N ALA A 53 -19.48 11.07 -9.92
CA ALA A 53 -18.84 11.57 -8.71
C ALA A 53 -17.89 10.52 -8.12
N ASP A 54 -18.26 9.24 -8.14
CA ASP A 54 -17.38 8.14 -7.71
C ASP A 54 -16.20 7.97 -8.65
N ALA A 55 -16.43 7.99 -9.96
CA ALA A 55 -15.35 7.96 -10.94
C ALA A 55 -14.41 9.16 -10.79
N PHE A 56 -14.93 10.36 -10.51
CA PHE A 56 -14.12 11.54 -10.26
C PHE A 56 -13.26 11.39 -8.99
N ARG A 57 -13.85 10.94 -7.88
CA ARG A 57 -13.09 10.66 -6.65
C ARG A 57 -12.01 9.61 -6.83
N ALA A 58 -12.26 8.60 -7.65
CA ALA A 58 -11.25 7.58 -7.96
C ALA A 58 -10.16 8.08 -8.92
N ALA A 59 -10.53 8.90 -9.91
CA ALA A 59 -9.58 9.49 -10.85
C ALA A 59 -8.61 10.47 -10.17
N PHE A 60 -9.10 11.20 -9.16
CA PHE A 60 -8.33 12.14 -8.34
C PHE A 60 -8.13 11.60 -6.92
N GLY A 61 -8.10 10.28 -6.77
CA GLY A 61 -7.88 9.58 -5.52
C GLY A 61 -6.62 8.72 -5.59
N VAL A 62 -6.44 7.86 -4.59
CA VAL A 62 -5.35 6.88 -4.58
C VAL A 62 -5.62 5.82 -5.64
N ALA A 63 -4.71 5.69 -6.60
CA ALA A 63 -4.78 4.69 -7.66
C ALA A 63 -3.42 4.01 -7.85
N LEU A 64 -3.45 2.73 -8.22
CA LEU A 64 -2.25 1.92 -8.43
C LEU A 64 -1.34 1.82 -7.18
N ALA A 65 -0.11 1.37 -7.39
CA ALA A 65 0.94 1.25 -6.38
C ALA A 65 2.33 1.44 -7.03
N ASP A 66 2.55 2.55 -7.74
CA ASP A 66 3.75 2.78 -8.57
C ASP A 66 4.87 3.60 -7.90
N ALA A 67 4.69 3.96 -6.62
CA ALA A 67 5.75 4.53 -5.78
C ALA A 67 6.46 3.42 -4.99
N HIS A 68 7.79 3.48 -4.92
CA HIS A 68 8.60 2.47 -4.26
C HIS A 68 9.47 3.11 -3.17
N TRP A 69 9.24 2.75 -1.92
CA TRP A 69 10.10 3.13 -0.79
C TRP A 69 11.19 2.08 -0.63
N VAL A 70 12.38 2.41 -1.11
CA VAL A 70 13.43 1.41 -1.43
C VAL A 70 14.57 1.35 -0.41
N ASP A 71 14.75 2.40 0.37
CA ASP A 71 15.63 2.45 1.54
C ASP A 71 15.09 3.47 2.55
N LYS A 72 15.72 3.63 3.72
CA LYS A 72 15.26 4.53 4.80
C LYS A 72 14.91 5.94 4.32
N THR A 73 15.59 6.48 3.30
CA THR A 73 15.43 7.87 2.88
C THR A 73 15.08 8.06 1.40
N THR A 74 14.84 7.01 0.63
CA THR A 74 14.64 7.10 -0.83
C THR A 74 13.28 6.54 -1.25
N LEU A 75 12.47 7.40 -1.88
CA LEU A 75 11.27 7.02 -2.63
C LEU A 75 11.55 7.16 -4.12
N LEU A 76 11.27 6.14 -4.92
CA LEU A 76 11.34 6.16 -6.38
C LEU A 76 9.93 6.21 -6.94
N TRP A 77 9.60 7.23 -7.73
CA TRP A 77 8.22 7.41 -8.19
C TRP A 77 8.09 8.26 -9.47
N PRO A 78 7.52 7.74 -10.57
CA PRO A 78 7.31 8.53 -11.78
C PRO A 78 6.33 9.70 -11.60
N GLY A 79 5.26 9.52 -10.81
CA GLY A 79 4.20 10.52 -10.65
C GLY A 79 4.62 11.82 -9.94
N GLY A 80 5.78 11.82 -9.28
CA GLY A 80 6.36 13.01 -8.65
C GLY A 80 7.24 13.86 -9.57
N GLU A 81 7.53 13.39 -10.79
CA GLU A 81 8.47 14.09 -11.69
C GLU A 81 7.99 15.51 -12.02
N ASN A 82 8.88 16.49 -11.91
CA ASN A 82 8.58 17.91 -12.19
C ASN A 82 7.38 18.48 -11.39
N LYS A 83 7.10 17.94 -10.20
CA LYS A 83 6.03 18.44 -9.33
C LYS A 83 6.62 19.25 -8.16
N PRO A 84 6.09 20.45 -7.89
CA PRO A 84 6.60 21.31 -6.81
C PRO A 84 6.27 20.78 -5.41
N ILE A 85 5.23 19.95 -5.28
CA ILE A 85 4.85 19.31 -4.03
C ILE A 85 4.89 17.80 -4.24
N VAL A 86 5.76 17.12 -3.48
CA VAL A 86 5.79 15.66 -3.37
C VAL A 86 5.83 15.30 -1.89
N ARG A 87 4.90 14.45 -1.46
CA ARG A 87 4.69 14.09 -0.05
C ARG A 87 4.40 12.60 0.09
N LEU A 88 4.77 12.05 1.24
CA LEU A 88 4.36 10.72 1.66
C LEU A 88 3.33 10.89 2.78
N TYR A 89 2.05 10.74 2.44
CA TYR A 89 0.95 10.73 3.39
C TYR A 89 0.81 9.36 4.06
N TYR A 90 0.32 9.34 5.29
CA TYR A 90 0.14 8.10 6.02
C TYR A 90 -1.02 8.16 7.02
N SER A 91 -1.67 7.02 7.23
CA SER A 91 -2.66 6.81 8.27
C SER A 91 -2.47 5.44 8.93
N HIS A 92 -2.50 5.43 10.27
CA HIS A 92 -2.30 4.22 11.05
C HIS A 92 -3.55 3.30 11.04
N SER A 93 -4.75 3.84 10.91
CA SER A 93 -5.99 3.06 11.15
C SER A 93 -7.08 3.25 10.11
N SER A 94 -6.85 4.10 9.11
CA SER A 94 -7.76 4.35 8.00
C SER A 94 -7.00 4.37 6.69
N LYS A 95 -7.75 4.47 5.59
CA LYS A 95 -7.16 4.83 4.30
C LYS A 95 -6.80 6.32 4.30
N VAL A 96 -5.74 6.66 3.57
CA VAL A 96 -5.44 8.02 3.16
C VAL A 96 -6.41 8.39 2.03
N ALA A 97 -7.20 9.43 2.24
CA ALA A 97 -8.19 9.87 1.26
C ALA A 97 -8.49 11.36 1.44
N ALA A 98 -9.02 11.98 0.39
CA ALA A 98 -9.59 13.31 0.50
C ALA A 98 -10.82 13.29 1.42
N ASP A 99 -10.95 14.30 2.27
CA ASP A 99 -12.09 14.49 3.16
C ASP A 99 -13.34 14.99 2.40
N SER A 100 -14.39 15.36 3.13
CA SER A 100 -15.63 15.90 2.54
C SER A 100 -15.44 17.23 1.80
N ASN A 101 -14.35 17.96 2.07
CA ASN A 101 -13.99 19.21 1.40
C ASN A 101 -13.09 18.97 0.17
N GLY A 102 -12.66 17.74 -0.06
CA GLY A 102 -11.71 17.40 -1.12
C GLY A 102 -10.25 17.61 -0.72
N GLU A 103 -9.95 17.72 0.58
CA GLU A 103 -8.60 17.98 1.10
C GLU A 103 -7.97 16.70 1.66
N PHE A 104 -6.69 16.47 1.38
CA PHE A 104 -5.91 15.42 2.03
C PHE A 104 -5.37 15.94 3.37
N SER A 105 -6.10 15.65 4.45
CA SER A 105 -5.80 16.15 5.81
C SER A 105 -5.00 15.17 6.67
N ASP A 106 -4.71 13.97 6.17
CA ASP A 106 -3.84 12.99 6.86
C ASP A 106 -2.43 13.55 7.10
N LYS A 107 -1.71 12.95 8.05
CA LYS A 107 -0.31 13.30 8.33
C LYS A 107 0.55 13.00 7.10
N TYR A 108 1.62 13.76 6.92
CA TYR A 108 2.54 13.56 5.80
C TYR A 108 3.99 13.91 6.14
N VAL A 109 4.90 13.34 5.36
CA VAL A 109 6.32 13.69 5.28
C VAL A 109 6.57 14.38 3.95
N LYS A 110 7.27 15.52 3.97
CA LYS A 110 7.65 16.24 2.73
C LYS A 110 8.86 15.56 2.11
N LEU A 111 8.83 15.38 0.79
CA LEU A 111 9.93 14.81 0.02
C LEU A 111 10.60 15.89 -0.82
N THR A 112 11.89 15.73 -1.08
CA THR A 112 12.65 16.61 -1.97
C THR A 112 13.29 15.82 -3.12
N PRO A 113 13.38 16.36 -4.34
CA PRO A 113 14.08 15.67 -5.43
C PRO A 113 15.52 15.32 -5.04
N THR A 114 15.99 14.14 -5.46
CA THR A 114 17.35 13.68 -5.23
C THR A 114 17.84 12.80 -6.39
N THR A 115 19.06 12.27 -6.26
CA THR A 115 19.61 11.29 -7.20
C THR A 115 19.62 9.93 -6.54
N VAL A 116 19.21 8.89 -7.29
CA VAL A 116 19.28 7.51 -6.82
C VAL A 116 20.73 7.13 -6.47
N SER A 117 20.92 6.53 -5.30
CA SER A 117 22.25 6.07 -4.87
C SER A 117 22.69 4.85 -5.67
N GLN A 118 24.00 4.63 -5.79
CA GLN A 118 24.53 3.44 -6.46
C GLN A 118 24.05 2.14 -5.77
N GLN A 119 23.92 2.16 -4.44
CA GLN A 119 23.44 1.02 -3.66
C GLN A 119 21.99 0.67 -4.03
N VAL A 120 21.10 1.67 -4.09
CA VAL A 120 19.71 1.48 -4.53
C VAL A 120 19.66 0.99 -5.97
N SER A 121 20.44 1.59 -6.88
CA SER A 121 20.48 1.16 -8.29
C SER A 121 20.95 -0.28 -8.47
N MET A 122 21.88 -0.76 -7.64
CA MET A 122 22.33 -2.16 -7.67
C MET A 122 21.27 -3.12 -7.11
N ARG A 123 20.55 -2.72 -6.05
CA ARG A 123 19.47 -3.53 -5.45
C ARG A 123 18.24 -3.60 -6.35
N PHE A 124 17.88 -2.49 -7.00
CA PHE A 124 16.68 -2.34 -7.80
C PHE A 124 16.99 -1.76 -9.19
N PRO A 125 17.75 -2.47 -10.05
CA PRO A 125 18.19 -1.94 -11.35
C PRO A 125 17.03 -1.61 -12.29
N HIS A 126 15.89 -2.30 -12.14
CA HIS A 126 14.67 -2.05 -12.91
C HIS A 126 13.95 -0.75 -12.51
N LEU A 127 14.27 -0.17 -11.34
CA LEU A 127 13.72 1.10 -10.86
C LEU A 127 14.75 2.24 -10.96
N ALA A 128 16.00 1.96 -11.34
CA ALA A 128 17.10 2.93 -11.27
C ALA A 128 16.91 4.17 -12.16
N SER A 129 16.02 4.11 -13.16
CA SER A 129 15.66 5.25 -14.01
C SER A 129 14.50 6.08 -13.48
N TYR A 130 13.89 5.69 -12.35
CA TYR A 130 12.75 6.40 -11.81
C TYR A 130 13.20 7.72 -11.16
N PRO A 131 12.38 8.77 -11.21
CA PRO A 131 12.60 9.97 -10.41
C PRO A 131 12.73 9.62 -8.94
N ALA A 132 13.77 10.12 -8.29
CA ALA A 132 14.07 9.83 -6.89
C ALA A 132 13.74 11.02 -5.99
N PHE A 133 13.16 10.73 -4.83
CA PHE A 133 12.82 11.69 -3.82
C PHE A 133 13.37 11.27 -2.46
N LYS A 134 13.93 12.23 -1.75
CA LYS A 134 14.53 12.05 -0.43
C LYS A 134 13.51 12.36 0.67
N LEU A 135 13.39 11.45 1.62
CA LEU A 135 12.77 11.69 2.93
C LEU A 135 13.79 12.38 3.87
N PRO A 136 13.34 13.16 4.86
CA PRO A 136 14.19 13.63 5.95
C PRO A 136 14.89 12.48 6.68
N ASP A 137 16.13 12.69 7.13
CA ASP A 137 16.95 11.64 7.76
C ASP A 137 16.41 11.20 9.14
N ASP A 138 15.60 12.06 9.78
CA ASP A 138 14.97 11.87 11.08
C ASP A 138 13.55 11.30 11.01
N VAL A 139 13.09 10.87 9.83
CA VAL A 139 11.76 10.28 9.69
C VAL A 139 11.60 9.02 10.55
N ASN A 140 10.51 8.94 11.29
CA ASN A 140 10.14 7.74 12.04
C ASN A 140 9.52 6.69 11.09
N VAL A 141 10.37 5.90 10.46
CA VAL A 141 9.97 4.87 9.48
C VAL A 141 8.94 3.89 10.07
N ASP A 142 9.12 3.51 11.34
CA ASP A 142 8.24 2.56 12.02
C ASP A 142 6.79 3.06 12.11
N GLU A 143 6.58 4.36 12.36
CA GLU A 143 5.25 4.98 12.42
C GLU A 143 4.53 4.87 11.06
N LEU A 144 5.25 5.07 9.96
CA LEU A 144 4.68 5.04 8.61
C LEU A 144 4.40 3.59 8.17
N LEU A 145 5.28 2.65 8.50
CA LEU A 145 5.18 1.26 8.04
C LEU A 145 4.12 0.42 8.75
N GLN A 146 3.56 0.90 9.86
CA GLN A 146 2.47 0.24 10.58
C GLN A 146 1.07 0.58 10.04
N GLY A 147 0.96 1.35 8.96
CA GLY A 147 -0.32 1.78 8.40
C GLY A 147 -0.33 1.86 6.87
N GLU A 148 -1.33 2.53 6.32
CA GLU A 148 -1.35 2.86 4.90
C GLU A 148 -0.40 4.04 4.63
N THR A 149 0.40 3.93 3.57
CA THR A 149 1.25 5.00 3.05
C THR A 149 0.93 5.28 1.60
N VAL A 150 0.84 6.56 1.25
CA VAL A 150 0.45 7.04 -0.08
C VAL A 150 1.40 8.16 -0.52
N ALA A 151 1.99 8.02 -1.69
CA ALA A 151 2.75 9.09 -2.31
C ALA A 151 1.77 10.03 -3.02
N ILE A 152 1.88 11.34 -2.76
CA ILE A 152 1.03 12.39 -3.34
C ILE A 152 1.90 13.46 -3.99
N ALA A 153 1.55 13.80 -5.22
CA ALA A 153 2.14 14.88 -5.98
C ALA A 153 1.08 15.94 -6.30
N ALA A 154 1.44 17.21 -6.17
CA ALA A 154 0.54 18.33 -6.41
C ALA A 154 1.27 19.51 -7.07
N GLU A 155 0.49 20.38 -7.70
CA GLU A 155 0.94 21.65 -8.27
C GLU A 155 1.18 22.70 -7.18
N SER A 156 1.75 23.85 -7.54
CA SER A 156 2.17 24.88 -6.58
C SER A 156 1.02 25.53 -5.81
N ASP A 157 -0.18 25.49 -6.37
CA ASP A 157 -1.44 25.92 -5.76
C ASP A 157 -2.09 24.85 -4.86
N GLY A 158 -1.49 23.66 -4.77
CA GLY A 158 -1.97 22.54 -3.96
C GLY A 158 -2.97 21.62 -4.67
N ILE A 159 -3.28 21.86 -5.95
CA ILE A 159 -4.16 20.97 -6.72
C ILE A 159 -3.46 19.63 -6.94
N LEU A 160 -4.17 18.54 -6.60
CA LEU A 160 -3.67 17.17 -6.76
C LEU A 160 -3.33 16.88 -8.23
N SER A 161 -2.12 16.36 -8.46
CA SER A 161 -1.74 15.78 -9.75
C SER A 161 -1.94 14.27 -9.77
N SER A 162 -1.46 13.56 -8.74
CA SER A 162 -1.62 12.11 -8.62
C SER A 162 -1.41 11.64 -7.18
N ALA A 163 -2.01 10.50 -6.85
CA ALA A 163 -1.81 9.80 -5.58
C ALA A 163 -1.75 8.29 -5.83
N THR A 164 -0.79 7.59 -5.20
CA THR A 164 -0.58 6.15 -5.35
C THR A 164 -0.24 5.48 -4.02
N GLN A 165 -0.57 4.20 -3.87
CA GLN A 165 -0.02 3.39 -2.78
C GLN A 165 1.50 3.22 -2.94
N VAL A 166 2.18 2.91 -1.83
CA VAL A 166 3.63 2.75 -1.79
C VAL A 166 4.03 1.29 -1.56
N GLN A 167 4.96 0.79 -2.37
CA GLN A 167 5.60 -0.52 -2.16
C GLN A 167 6.78 -0.37 -1.21
N THR A 168 6.77 -1.11 -0.09
CA THR A 168 7.69 -0.89 1.04
C THR A 168 8.73 -1.99 1.26
N ALA A 169 8.79 -3.00 0.39
CA ALA A 169 9.71 -4.13 0.56
C ALA A 169 11.18 -3.70 0.69
N GLY A 170 11.63 -2.71 -0.09
CA GLY A 170 13.01 -2.27 -0.06
C GLY A 170 13.41 -1.57 1.24
N VAL A 171 12.54 -0.69 1.76
CA VAL A 171 12.76 -0.04 3.07
C VAL A 171 12.63 -1.02 4.23
N LEU A 172 11.77 -2.04 4.13
CA LEU A 172 11.68 -3.10 5.13
C LEU A 172 13.01 -3.86 5.26
N ASP A 173 13.63 -4.22 4.13
CA ASP A 173 14.95 -4.85 4.14
C ASP A 173 16.02 -3.91 4.72
N ASP A 174 16.06 -2.67 4.25
CA ASP A 174 17.05 -1.67 4.69
C ASP A 174 16.96 -1.36 6.19
N THR A 175 15.74 -1.41 6.74
CA THR A 175 15.47 -1.09 8.15
C THR A 175 15.64 -2.29 9.07
N TYR A 176 15.16 -3.48 8.67
CA TYR A 176 14.97 -4.60 9.60
C TYR A 176 15.73 -5.87 9.22
N ALA A 177 16.11 -6.10 7.96
CA ALA A 177 16.57 -7.42 7.52
C ALA A 177 17.84 -7.89 8.24
N ALA A 178 18.85 -7.03 8.38
CA ALA A 178 20.11 -7.42 9.01
C ALA A 178 19.93 -7.91 10.46
N ALA A 179 19.07 -7.24 11.24
CA ALA A 179 18.74 -7.67 12.60
C ALA A 179 17.84 -8.91 12.61
N ALA A 180 16.91 -9.01 11.65
CA ALA A 180 16.01 -10.14 11.50
C ALA A 180 16.73 -11.43 11.09
N GLU A 181 17.72 -11.36 10.20
CA GLU A 181 18.53 -12.49 9.71
C GLU A 181 19.38 -13.12 10.81
N ALA A 182 19.73 -12.35 11.85
CA ALA A 182 20.48 -12.84 13.00
C ALA A 182 19.62 -13.70 13.97
N LEU A 183 18.31 -13.81 13.75
CA LEU A 183 17.37 -14.51 14.61
C LEU A 183 16.92 -15.85 14.01
N SER A 184 16.49 -16.76 14.88
CA SER A 184 15.77 -17.99 14.49
C SER A 184 14.26 -17.81 14.60
N TYR A 185 13.50 -18.44 13.71
CA TYR A 185 12.03 -18.29 13.59
C TYR A 185 11.27 -19.59 13.85
N GLY A 186 9.93 -19.51 13.96
CA GLY A 186 9.05 -20.64 14.23
C GLY A 186 8.87 -20.93 15.72
N ALA A 187 8.37 -22.12 16.03
CA ALA A 187 8.24 -22.64 17.40
C ALA A 187 9.49 -23.46 17.76
N GLN A 188 10.41 -22.85 18.50
CA GLN A 188 11.70 -23.43 18.88
C GLN A 188 11.58 -24.10 20.25
N LEU A 189 11.32 -25.40 20.24
CA LEU A 189 11.22 -26.21 21.46
C LEU A 189 12.58 -26.80 21.83
N THR A 190 12.96 -26.64 23.09
CA THR A 190 14.14 -27.25 23.73
C THR A 190 13.74 -27.83 25.09
N ASP A 191 14.67 -28.52 25.76
CA ASP A 191 14.45 -29.03 27.12
C ASP A 191 14.19 -27.94 28.16
N SER A 192 14.61 -26.69 27.88
CA SER A 192 14.42 -25.54 28.78
C SER A 192 13.11 -24.78 28.54
N GLY A 193 12.34 -25.13 27.51
CA GLY A 193 11.07 -24.48 27.17
C GLY A 193 10.88 -24.25 25.68
N VAL A 194 10.03 -23.29 25.32
CA VAL A 194 9.72 -22.97 23.93
C VAL A 194 9.82 -21.47 23.67
N THR A 195 10.46 -21.10 22.56
CA THR A 195 10.44 -19.73 22.04
C THR A 195 9.70 -19.71 20.72
N PHE A 196 8.64 -18.91 20.62
CA PHE A 196 7.96 -18.61 19.37
C PHE A 196 8.51 -17.32 18.81
N ARG A 197 8.79 -17.30 17.50
CA ARG A 197 9.16 -16.06 16.80
C ARG A 197 8.61 -16.01 15.38
N VAL A 198 8.09 -14.85 15.00
CA VAL A 198 7.58 -14.55 13.66
C VAL A 198 8.07 -13.18 13.22
N TRP A 199 8.46 -13.03 11.95
CA TRP A 199 8.81 -11.73 11.38
C TRP A 199 7.53 -11.03 10.89
N ALA A 200 7.17 -9.91 11.52
CA ALA A 200 5.97 -9.14 11.17
C ALA A 200 6.22 -7.65 11.42
N PRO A 201 7.16 -7.03 10.68
CA PRO A 201 7.65 -5.67 10.96
C PRO A 201 6.57 -4.59 10.80
N THR A 202 5.56 -4.82 9.96
CA THR A 202 4.46 -3.88 9.70
C THR A 202 3.20 -4.16 10.54
N ALA A 203 3.16 -5.26 11.30
CA ALA A 203 2.01 -5.58 12.12
C ALA A 203 1.91 -4.60 13.30
N GLN A 204 0.69 -4.14 13.59
CA GLN A 204 0.40 -3.33 14.77
C GLN A 204 0.32 -4.17 16.05
N GLN A 205 -0.12 -5.42 15.93
CA GLN A 205 -0.24 -6.38 17.02
C GLN A 205 -0.08 -7.80 16.50
N VAL A 206 0.56 -8.66 17.31
CA VAL A 206 0.65 -10.09 17.06
C VAL A 206 0.30 -10.85 18.33
N GLU A 207 -0.59 -11.84 18.22
CA GLU A 207 -0.94 -12.75 19.30
C GLU A 207 -0.57 -14.19 18.93
N LEU A 208 -0.01 -14.90 19.90
CA LEU A 208 0.18 -16.35 19.87
C LEU A 208 -1.04 -17.03 20.48
N VAL A 209 -1.88 -17.63 19.63
CA VAL A 209 -3.07 -18.37 20.06
C VAL A 209 -2.76 -19.86 20.14
N ILE A 210 -2.83 -20.43 21.35
CA ILE A 210 -2.58 -21.85 21.61
C ILE A 210 -3.90 -22.62 21.61
N TYR A 211 -3.92 -23.78 20.94
CA TYR A 211 -5.10 -24.61 20.77
C TYR A 211 -4.93 -26.02 21.35
N SER A 212 -6.02 -26.60 21.84
CA SER A 212 -6.10 -28.01 22.23
C SER A 212 -6.08 -28.95 21.01
N ALA A 213 -5.99 -30.26 21.26
CA ALA A 213 -6.12 -31.28 20.22
C ALA A 213 -7.43 -31.11 19.42
N ASP A 214 -8.52 -30.74 20.09
CA ASP A 214 -9.85 -30.49 19.52
C ASP A 214 -10.03 -29.08 18.91
N LYS A 215 -8.93 -28.34 18.72
CA LYS A 215 -8.91 -26.99 18.15
C LYS A 215 -9.74 -25.98 18.96
N LYS A 216 -9.79 -26.13 20.28
CA LYS A 216 -10.33 -25.12 21.19
C LYS A 216 -9.20 -24.21 21.66
N VAL A 217 -9.44 -22.90 21.68
CA VAL A 217 -8.47 -21.92 22.21
C VAL A 217 -8.24 -22.24 23.69
N ILE A 218 -6.98 -22.44 24.07
CA ILE A 218 -6.55 -22.63 25.45
C ILE A 218 -6.00 -21.32 26.00
N ALA A 219 -5.24 -20.59 25.19
CA ALA A 219 -4.65 -19.32 25.57
C ALA A 219 -4.47 -18.41 24.34
N SER A 220 -4.48 -17.10 24.58
CA SER A 220 -3.97 -16.11 23.65
C SER A 220 -2.95 -15.25 24.37
N HIS A 221 -1.74 -15.18 23.82
CA HIS A 221 -0.65 -14.41 24.40
C HIS A 221 -0.25 -13.27 23.47
N PRO A 222 -0.31 -12.00 23.92
CA PRO A 222 0.30 -10.92 23.16
C PRO A 222 1.80 -11.18 23.06
N MET A 223 2.33 -11.09 21.84
CA MET A 223 3.76 -11.27 21.60
C MET A 223 4.49 -9.94 21.83
N THR A 224 5.79 -10.03 22.10
CA THR A 224 6.66 -8.86 22.30
C THR A 224 7.42 -8.56 21.02
N ARG A 225 7.28 -7.33 20.51
CA ARG A 225 8.01 -6.85 19.33
C ARG A 225 9.44 -6.45 19.69
N ASP A 226 10.40 -6.90 18.90
CA ASP A 226 11.77 -6.40 18.89
C ASP A 226 11.88 -5.24 17.89
N SER A 227 12.32 -4.06 18.35
CA SER A 227 12.33 -2.85 17.53
C SER A 227 13.38 -2.85 16.42
N ALA A 228 14.47 -3.61 16.58
CA ALA A 228 15.57 -3.65 15.60
C ALA A 228 15.24 -4.54 14.40
N SER A 229 14.58 -5.67 14.62
CA SER A 229 14.24 -6.66 13.58
C SER A 229 12.79 -6.60 13.10
N GLY A 230 11.89 -5.97 13.87
CA GLY A 230 10.45 -6.06 13.65
C GLY A 230 9.90 -7.48 13.87
N ALA A 231 10.68 -8.39 14.45
CA ALA A 231 10.22 -9.71 14.84
C ALA A 231 9.40 -9.65 16.13
N TRP A 232 8.42 -10.53 16.25
CA TRP A 232 7.60 -10.71 17.44
C TRP A 232 7.94 -12.03 18.08
N SER A 233 8.09 -12.05 19.41
CA SER A 233 8.43 -13.27 20.15
C SER A 233 7.62 -13.46 21.42
N TRP A 234 7.45 -14.72 21.81
CA TRP A 234 6.89 -15.13 23.10
C TRP A 234 7.62 -16.37 23.60
N GLN A 235 7.93 -16.41 24.89
CA GLN A 235 8.65 -17.50 25.53
C GLN A 235 7.77 -18.19 26.56
N GLY A 236 7.68 -19.51 26.48
CA GLY A 236 7.03 -20.37 27.47
C GLY A 236 8.06 -21.26 28.16
N GLU A 237 7.82 -21.57 29.44
CA GLU A 237 8.67 -22.45 30.23
C GLU A 237 8.36 -23.93 29.97
N ALA A 238 9.36 -24.81 30.17
CA ALA A 238 9.11 -26.24 30.24
C ALA A 238 8.31 -26.54 31.52
N THR A 239 7.27 -27.37 31.39
CA THR A 239 6.47 -27.89 32.52
C THR A 239 6.82 -29.34 32.80
#